data_AF-A0A1Y4QJY6-F1
#
_entry.id   AF-A0A1Y4QJY6-F1
#
_cell.length_a   1.000
_cell.length_b   1.000
_cell.length_c   1.000
_cell.angle_alpha   90.00
_cell.angle_beta   90.00
_cell.angle_gamma   90.00
#
_symmetry.space_group_name_H-M   'P 1'
#
loop_
_entity.id
_entity.type
_entity.pdbx_description
1 polymer ?
#
loop_
_entity_poly.entity_id
_entity_poly.type
_entity_poly.pdbx_seq_one_letter_code
_entity_poly.pdbx_strand_id
1 'polypeptide(L)'
;MIIALNTGMRIGQILGLSLDELDFNNDLIYIKHQVQKSNYNHEYNMDKVIVIYNKAVYNLDTPKSQSSMRIVPINKDCKEALM
;
A
#
# COMPACT_ATOMS: atom_id res chain seq x y z
N MET A 1 -11.18 -8.24 3.62
CA MET A 1 -12.15 -7.30 4.25
C MET A 1 -11.96 -7.19 5.76
N ILE A 2 -11.68 -8.30 6.47
CA ILE A 2 -11.46 -8.35 7.93
C ILE A 2 -10.40 -7.37 8.42
N ILE A 3 -9.20 -7.38 7.82
CA ILE A 3 -8.10 -6.48 8.22
C ILE A 3 -8.54 -5.01 8.15
N ALA A 4 -9.19 -4.58 7.06
CA ALA A 4 -9.62 -3.19 6.88
C ALA A 4 -10.61 -2.74 7.97
N LEU A 5 -11.58 -3.60 8.31
CA LEU A 5 -12.60 -3.29 9.32
C LEU A 5 -12.00 -3.19 10.73
N ASN A 6 -11.03 -4.05 11.05
CA ASN A 6 -10.42 -4.10 12.38
C ASN A 6 -9.34 -3.03 12.60
N THR A 7 -8.75 -2.49 11.53
CA THR A 7 -7.58 -1.59 11.61
C THR A 7 -7.85 -0.17 11.12
N GLY A 8 -8.94 0.05 10.38
CA GLY A 8 -9.19 1.31 9.68
C GLY A 8 -8.12 1.68 8.65
N MET A 9 -7.32 0.70 8.19
CA MET A 9 -6.29 0.93 7.20
C MET A 9 -6.85 1.29 5.82
N ARG A 10 -6.19 2.23 5.14
CA ARG A 10 -6.50 2.54 3.75
C ARG A 10 -6.07 1.37 2.88
N ILE A 11 -6.79 1.12 1.78
CA ILE A 11 -6.53 -0.04 0.91
C ILE A 11 -5.07 -0.11 0.42
N GLY A 12 -4.43 1.02 0.07
CA GLY A 12 -3.02 1.03 -0.35
C GLY A 12 -2.05 0.60 0.75
N GLN A 13 -2.38 0.84 2.01
CA GLN A 13 -1.57 0.40 3.16
C GLN A 13 -1.73 -1.10 3.39
N ILE A 14 -2.94 -1.63 3.20
CA ILE A 14 -3.19 -3.07 3.32
C ILE A 14 -2.48 -3.83 2.19
N LEU A 15 -2.57 -3.31 0.96
CA LEU A 15 -1.93 -3.91 -0.22
C LEU A 15 -0.40 -3.81 -0.18
N GLY A 16 0.15 -2.81 0.51
CA GLY A 16 1.58 -2.60 0.67
C GLY A 16 2.16 -3.17 1.96
N LEU A 17 1.36 -3.79 2.82
CA LEU A 17 1.80 -4.22 4.14
C LEU A 17 2.91 -5.28 4.03
N SER A 18 4.06 -5.02 4.66
CA SER A 18 5.19 -5.94 4.67
C SER A 18 5.33 -6.68 6.01
N LEU A 19 6.03 -7.82 6.02
CA LEU A 19 6.22 -8.62 7.23
C LEU A 19 7.01 -7.89 8.33
N ASP A 20 7.93 -6.98 7.97
CA ASP A 20 8.70 -6.17 8.93
C ASP A 20 7.88 -5.03 9.58
N GLU A 21 6.64 -4.85 9.14
CA GLU A 21 5.65 -3.95 9.74
C GLU A 21 4.72 -4.68 10.73
N LEU A 22 4.81 -6.01 10.83
CA LEU A 22 3.97 -6.83 11.69
C LEU A 22 4.73 -7.29 12.93
N ASP A 23 4.30 -6.85 14.10
CA ASP A 23 4.77 -7.35 15.39
C ASP A 23 3.68 -8.18 16.05
N PHE A 24 3.70 -9.48 15.77
CA PHE A 24 2.77 -10.44 16.34
C PHE A 24 3.04 -10.77 17.82
N ASN A 25 4.19 -10.37 18.38
CA ASN A 25 4.48 -10.56 19.79
C ASN A 25 3.79 -9.49 20.64
N ASN A 26 3.73 -8.26 20.12
CA ASN A 26 3.08 -7.13 20.78
C ASN A 26 1.70 -6.79 20.20
N ASP A 27 1.24 -7.52 19.19
CA ASP A 27 -0.02 -7.29 18.49
C ASP A 27 -0.12 -5.87 17.89
N LEU A 28 0.92 -5.47 17.14
CA LEU A 28 1.02 -4.14 16.52
C LEU A 28 1.32 -4.21 15.02
N ILE A 29 0.72 -3.28 14.26
CA ILE A 29 1.05 -2.99 12.87
C ILE A 29 1.70 -1.60 12.81
N TYR A 30 2.91 -1.53 12.27
CA TYR A 30 3.65 -0.29 12.05
C TYR A 30 3.47 0.16 10.61
N ILE A 31 2.62 1.16 10.38
CA ILE A 31 2.35 1.61 9.01
C ILE A 31 3.44 2.59 8.57
N LYS A 32 4.39 2.11 7.77
CA LYS A 32 5.54 2.87 7.25
C LYS A 32 5.37 3.22 5.78
N HIS A 33 4.51 2.52 5.04
CA HIS A 33 4.33 2.77 3.61
C HIS A 33 2.95 2.36 3.06
N GLN A 34 2.72 2.69 1.79
CA GLN A 34 1.53 2.29 1.05
C GLN A 34 1.86 2.06 -0.42
N VAL A 35 1.10 1.19 -1.08
CA VAL A 35 1.11 1.09 -2.55
C VAL A 35 0.22 2.16 -3.15
N GLN A 36 0.75 2.89 -4.12
CA GLN A 36 -0.02 3.79 -4.98
C GLN A 36 0.03 3.34 -6.43
N LYS A 37 -1.12 3.37 -7.11
CA LYS A 37 -1.22 3.15 -8.55
C LYS A 37 -1.17 4.49 -9.27
N SER A 38 -0.23 4.65 -10.19
CA SER A 38 -0.14 5.78 -11.11
C SER A 38 -0.37 5.29 -12.53
N ASN A 39 -1.11 6.07 -13.32
CA ASN A 39 -1.27 5.80 -14.75
C ASN A 39 -0.45 6.81 -15.53
N TYR A 40 0.37 6.32 -16.46
CA TYR A 40 1.16 7.14 -17.36
C TYR A 40 0.67 6.91 -18.79
N ASN A 41 0.38 8.01 -19.49
CA ASN A 41 0.20 8.01 -20.93
C ASN A 41 1.59 8.15 -21.55
N HIS A 42 2.04 7.12 -22.24
CA HIS A 42 3.26 7.21 -23.05
C HIS A 42 2.86 7.47 -24.50
N GLU A 43 3.42 8.53 -25.06
CA GLU A 43 3.32 8.85 -26.48
C GLU A 43 4.70 8.64 -27.12
N TYR A 44 4.78 7.69 -28.04
CA TYR A 44 5.99 7.47 -28.85
C TYR A 44 5.72 7.93 -30.27
N ASN A 45 6.58 8.82 -30.77
CA ASN A 45 6.58 9.27 -32.16
C ASN A 45 7.64 8.47 -32.92
N MET A 46 7.21 7.51 -33.74
CA MET A 46 8.07 6.84 -34.72
C MET A 46 7.70 7.35 -36.11
N ASP A 47 8.43 8.35 -36.61
CA ASP A 47 8.50 8.90 -37.98
C ASP A 47 7.24 8.99 -38.89
N LYS A 48 6.03 8.75 -38.36
CA LYS A 48 4.67 8.90 -38.95
C LYS A 48 3.57 8.18 -38.15
N VAL A 49 3.90 7.40 -37.13
CA VAL A 49 2.93 6.67 -36.28
C VAL A 49 3.05 7.15 -34.83
N ILE A 50 1.93 7.60 -34.27
CA ILE A 50 1.78 7.90 -32.85
C ILE A 50 1.21 6.66 -32.16
N VAL A 51 1.98 6.08 -31.22
CA VAL A 51 1.48 5.00 -30.36
C VAL A 51 1.18 5.56 -28.98
N ILE A 52 -0.08 5.43 -28.56
CA ILE A 52 -0.55 5.81 -27.22
C ILE A 52 -0.88 4.53 -26.46
N TYR A 53 -0.22 4.30 -25.32
CA TYR A 53 -0.61 3.23 -24.41
C TYR A 53 -0.65 3.72 -22.97
N ASN A 54 -1.57 3.14 -22.21
CA ASN A 54 -1.73 3.38 -20.77
C ASN A 54 -0.87 2.39 -20.00
N LYS A 55 0.09 2.90 -19.24
CA LYS A 55 0.90 2.08 -18.32
C LYS A 55 0.46 2.32 -16.88
N ALA A 56 -0.07 1.28 -16.24
CA ALA A 56 -0.25 1.26 -14.80
C ALA A 56 1.09 0.93 -14.11
N VAL A 57 1.52 1.76 -13.18
CA VAL A 57 2.72 1.55 -12.36
C VAL A 57 2.31 1.58 -10.89
N TYR A 58 2.80 0.61 -10.13
CA TYR A 58 2.59 0.52 -8.68
C TYR A 58 3.87 0.94 -7.98
N ASN A 59 3.79 1.99 -7.18
CA ASN A 59 4.92 2.54 -6.44
C ASN A 59 4.70 2.34 -4.93
N LEU A 60 5.77 2.03 -4.20
CA LEU A 60 5.77 2.11 -2.74
C LEU A 60 6.03 3.56 -2.37
N ASP A 61 5.01 4.20 -1.80
CA ASP A 61 5.06 5.56 -1.31
C ASP A 61 5.28 5.54 0.20
N THR A 62 6.34 6.18 0.66
CA THR A 62 6.62 6.38 2.08
C THR A 62 6.10 7.75 2.50
N PRO A 63 5.50 7.88 3.69
CA PRO A 63 4.96 9.16 4.11
C PRO A 63 6.06 10.21 4.24
N LYS A 64 5.82 11.40 3.67
CA LYS A 64 6.77 12.52 3.69
C LYS A 64 7.00 13.09 5.10
N SER A 65 6.10 12.84 6.05
CA SER A 65 6.18 13.34 7.42
C SER A 65 5.86 12.26 8.44
N GLN A 66 6.49 12.39 9.62
CA GLN A 66 6.28 11.51 10.78
C GLN A 66 4.82 11.42 11.22
N SER A 67 4.04 12.50 11.04
CA SER A 67 2.62 12.54 11.39
C SER A 67 1.74 11.56 10.61
N SER A 68 2.24 11.03 9.49
CA SER A 68 1.51 10.05 8.69
C SER A 68 1.90 8.60 9.00
N MET A 69 2.96 8.38 9.77
CA MET A 69 3.27 7.08 10.35
C MET A 69 2.41 6.85 11.58
N ARG A 70 1.78 5.67 11.66
CA ARG A 70 0.94 5.32 12.81
C ARG A 70 1.09 3.86 13.17
N ILE A 71 0.82 3.57 14.44
CA ILE A 71 0.80 2.21 14.97
C ILE A 71 -0.67 1.82 15.15
N VAL A 72 -1.04 0.63 14.70
CA VAL A 72 -2.41 0.10 14.82
C VAL A 72 -2.39 -1.19 15.62
N PRO A 73 -3.19 -1.34 16.68
CA PRO A 73 -3.29 -2.58 17.41
C PRO A 73 -3.97 -3.69 16.59
N ILE A 74 -3.54 -4.92 16.79
CA ILE A 74 -4.07 -6.14 16.19
C ILE A 74 -5.02 -6.80 17.20
N ASN A 75 -6.29 -6.94 16.85
CA ASN A 75 -7.19 -7.79 17.63
C ASN A 75 -7.15 -9.25 17.13
N LYS A 76 -7.81 -10.15 17.85
CA LYS A 76 -7.80 -11.59 17.55
C LYS A 76 -8.16 -11.90 16.09
N ASP A 77 -9.25 -11.34 15.59
CA ASP A 77 -9.74 -11.60 14.23
C ASP A 77 -8.78 -11.05 13.16
N CYS A 78 -8.16 -9.89 13.44
CA CYS A 78 -7.14 -9.32 12.56
C CYS A 78 -5.87 -10.21 12.55
N LYS A 79 -5.45 -10.73 13.71
CA LYS A 79 -4.29 -11.60 13.83
C LYS A 79 -4.47 -12.89 13.05
N GLU A 80 -5.65 -13.52 13.19
CA GLU A 80 -6.00 -14.73 12.45
C GLU A 80 -6.06 -14.49 10.94
N ALA A 81 -6.51 -13.31 10.50
CA ALA A 81 -6.52 -12.95 9.08
C ALA A 81 -5.14 -12.58 8.50
N LEU A 82 -4.14 -12.35 9.34
CA LEU A 82 -2.75 -12.02 8.95
C LEU A 82 -1.81 -13.23 8.96
N MET A 83 -2.23 -14.35 9.58
CA MET A 83 -1.48 -15.62 9.68
C MET A 83 -1.95 -16.61 8.61
#